data_AF-A0A0S7ZXG9-F1
#
_entry.id   AF-A0A0S7ZXG9-F1
#
_cell.length_a   1.000
_cell.length_b   1.000
_cell.length_c   1.000
_cell.angle_alpha   90.00
_cell.angle_beta   90.00
_cell.angle_gamma   90.00
#
_symmetry.space_group_name_H-M   'P 1'
#
loop_
_entity.id
_entity.type
_entity.pdbx_description
1 polymer ?
#
loop_
_entity_poly.entity_id
_entity_poly.type
_entity_poly.pdbx_seq_one_letter_code
_entity_poly.pdbx_strand_id
1 'polypeptide(L)'
;NSGSYTPAKFVIEGKPKANFYIKMPDRVELRDGYGNIISVTDFRANMQSGALNDEGVLEIKIGGQINLDPNQSTGDYSGSMVVELNYS
;
A
#
# COMPACT_ATOMS: atom_id res chain seq x y z
N ASN A 1 -17.63 5.64 13.59
CA ASN A 1 -17.45 5.40 12.14
C ASN A 1 -16.53 4.22 11.93
N SER A 2 -17.07 3.08 11.51
CA SER A 2 -16.27 1.92 11.06
C SER A 2 -16.30 1.90 9.53
N GLY A 3 -15.24 2.41 8.90
CA GLY A 3 -15.03 2.21 7.47
C GLY A 3 -14.60 0.76 7.23
N SER A 4 -15.16 0.11 6.21
CA SER A 4 -14.63 -1.15 5.71
C SER A 4 -13.32 -0.83 4.96
N TYR A 5 -12.21 -1.45 5.36
CA TYR A 5 -10.93 -1.31 4.66
C TYR A 5 -10.46 -2.68 4.19
N THR A 6 -10.01 -2.74 2.94
CA THR A 6 -9.38 -3.92 2.36
C THR A 6 -7.95 -3.56 2.02
N PRO A 7 -6.94 -4.19 2.67
CA PRO A 7 -5.54 -4.00 2.29
C PRO A 7 -5.33 -4.35 0.82
N ALA A 8 -4.45 -3.60 0.15
CA ALA A 8 -4.01 -3.94 -1.20
C ALA A 8 -3.21 -5.25 -1.17
N LYS A 9 -3.47 -6.14 -2.13
CA LYS A 9 -2.81 -7.44 -2.25
C LYS A 9 -1.95 -7.46 -3.51
N PHE A 10 -0.69 -7.81 -3.36
CA PHE A 10 0.30 -7.93 -4.43
C PHE A 10 0.86 -9.34 -4.44
N VAL A 11 1.07 -9.88 -5.64
CA VAL A 11 1.83 -11.12 -5.85
C VAL A 11 3.16 -10.73 -6.45
N ILE A 12 4.24 -11.20 -5.84
CA ILE A 12 5.61 -11.00 -6.30
C ILE A 12 6.11 -12.31 -6.87
N GLU A 13 6.78 -12.24 -8.01
CA GLU A 13 7.33 -13.38 -8.72
C GLU A 13 8.79 -13.13 -9.10
N GLY A 14 9.65 -14.11 -8.87
CA GLY A 14 11.09 -14.02 -9.16
C GLY A 14 11.77 -15.38 -9.08
N LYS A 15 13.09 -15.40 -8.93
CA LYS A 15 13.82 -16.67 -8.73
C LYS A 15 13.43 -17.30 -7.38
N PRO A 16 13.30 -18.64 -7.29
CA PRO A 16 13.15 -19.31 -6.01
C PRO A 16 14.19 -18.87 -4.99
N LYS A 17 13.76 -18.62 -3.76
CA LYS A 17 14.61 -18.13 -2.66
C LYS A 17 15.31 -16.79 -2.90
N ALA A 18 14.94 -16.01 -3.92
CA ALA A 18 15.51 -14.68 -4.11
C ALA A 18 15.16 -13.80 -2.92
N ASN A 19 16.17 -13.09 -2.40
CA ASN A 19 15.96 -12.11 -1.35
C ASN A 19 15.37 -10.83 -1.94
N PHE A 20 14.49 -10.19 -1.19
CA PHE A 20 13.84 -8.96 -1.59
C PHE A 20 13.66 -7.99 -0.42
N TYR A 21 13.47 -6.72 -0.76
CA TYR A 21 12.88 -5.73 0.13
C TYR A 21 11.96 -4.78 -0.64
N ILE A 22 11.03 -4.16 0.08
CA ILE A 22 10.00 -3.28 -0.46
C ILE A 22 10.14 -1.91 0.15
N LYS A 23 10.08 -0.88 -0.71
CA LYS A 23 9.90 0.51 -0.29
C LYS A 23 8.49 0.96 -0.61
N MET A 24 7.90 1.67 0.33
CA MET A 24 6.58 2.27 0.24
C MET A 24 6.73 3.79 0.40
N PRO A 25 5.80 4.58 -0.13
CA PRO A 25 5.82 6.02 0.09
C PRO A 25 5.47 6.32 1.55
N ASP A 26 5.98 7.43 2.08
CA ASP A 26 5.62 7.89 3.44
C ASP A 26 4.17 8.41 3.50
N ARG A 27 3.70 8.97 2.37
CA ARG A 27 2.38 9.59 2.24
C ARG A 27 1.85 9.43 0.82
N VAL A 28 0.54 9.18 0.72
CA VAL A 28 -0.24 9.23 -0.52
C VAL A 28 -1.38 10.22 -0.33
N GLU A 29 -1.71 10.96 -1.38
CA GLU A 29 -2.89 11.83 -1.42
C GLU A 29 -3.97 11.19 -2.27
N LEU A 30 -5.19 11.12 -1.71
CA LEU A 30 -6.40 10.81 -2.45
C LEU A 30 -7.12 12.12 -2.75
N ARG A 31 -7.63 12.26 -3.98
CA ARG A 31 -8.32 13.45 -4.46
C ARG A 31 -9.70 13.09 -4.97
N ASP A 32 -10.68 13.94 -4.69
CA ASP A 32 -12.00 13.87 -5.32
C ASP A 32 -12.05 14.72 -6.60
N GLY A 33 -13.20 14.72 -7.27
CA GLY A 33 -13.43 15.54 -8.48
C GLY A 33 -13.54 17.05 -8.24
N TYR A 34 -13.51 17.51 -6.98
CA TYR A 34 -13.68 18.91 -6.58
C TYR A 34 -12.39 19.51 -5.99
N GLY A 35 -11.31 18.74 -5.91
CA GLY A 35 -10.00 19.17 -5.41
C GLY A 35 -9.80 19.00 -3.91
N ASN A 36 -10.73 18.37 -3.19
CA ASN A 36 -10.55 18.01 -1.79
C ASN A 36 -9.51 16.88 -1.68
N ILE A 37 -8.76 16.86 -0.58
CA ILE A 37 -7.65 15.91 -0.37
C ILE A 37 -7.89 15.11 0.90
N ILE A 38 -7.61 13.82 0.86
CA ILE A 38 -7.42 12.95 2.01
C ILE A 38 -5.98 12.43 1.98
N SER A 39 -5.30 12.41 3.14
CA SER A 39 -3.96 11.83 3.23
C SER A 39 -4.02 10.40 3.77
N VAL A 40 -3.21 9.53 3.17
CA VAL A 40 -2.94 8.18 3.68
C VAL A 40 -1.46 8.12 4.08
N THR A 41 -1.19 7.73 5.32
CA THR A 41 0.16 7.65 5.91
C THR A 41 0.38 6.28 6.55
N ASP A 42 1.54 6.10 7.21
CA ASP A 42 1.83 4.92 8.04
C ASP A 42 1.65 3.59 7.31
N PHE A 43 2.14 3.53 6.07
CA PHE A 43 2.06 2.34 5.26
C PHE A 43 2.82 1.17 5.90
N ARG A 44 2.15 0.02 5.99
CA ARG A 44 2.70 -1.22 6.53
C ARG A 44 2.40 -2.37 5.59
N ALA A 45 3.44 -3.15 5.32
CA ALA A 45 3.32 -4.44 4.67
C ALA A 45 3.32 -5.53 5.74
N ASN A 46 2.64 -6.65 5.50
CA ASN A 46 2.79 -7.86 6.32
C ASN A 46 4.24 -8.41 6.27
N MET A 47 4.98 -8.10 5.20
CA MET A 47 6.40 -8.41 5.04
C MET A 47 7.06 -7.32 4.20
N GLN A 48 8.03 -6.59 4.78
CA GLN A 48 8.78 -5.55 4.07
C GLN A 48 10.06 -6.09 3.40
N SER A 49 10.59 -7.20 3.88
CA SER A 49 11.76 -7.87 3.33
C SER A 49 11.75 -9.34 3.68
N GLY A 50 12.40 -10.17 2.87
CA GLY A 50 12.49 -11.60 3.09
C GLY A 50 13.03 -12.32 1.87
N ALA A 51 12.67 -13.60 1.75
CA ALA A 51 12.97 -14.41 0.57
C ALA A 51 11.69 -14.96 -0.05
N LEU A 52 11.68 -15.13 -1.36
CA LEU A 52 10.61 -15.81 -2.07
C LEU A 52 10.57 -17.30 -1.69
N ASN A 53 9.41 -17.95 -1.87
CA ASN A 53 9.26 -19.38 -1.57
C ASN A 53 10.02 -20.27 -2.58
N ASP A 54 9.89 -21.60 -2.45
CA ASP A 54 10.51 -22.57 -3.37
C ASP A 54 10.03 -22.47 -4.83
N GLU A 55 8.88 -21.83 -5.05
CA GLU A 55 8.29 -21.59 -6.37
C GLU A 55 8.68 -20.20 -6.91
N GLY A 56 9.39 -19.37 -6.12
CA GLY A 56 9.70 -18.00 -6.50
C GLY A 56 8.51 -17.06 -6.42
N VAL A 57 7.53 -17.33 -5.54
CA VAL A 57 6.30 -16.55 -5.39
C VAL A 57 6.10 -16.11 -3.93
N LEU A 58 5.52 -14.93 -3.74
CA LEU A 58 5.06 -14.47 -2.43
C LEU A 58 3.86 -13.52 -2.56
N GLU A 59 2.89 -13.67 -1.66
CA GLU A 59 1.80 -12.71 -1.49
C GLU A 59 2.13 -11.69 -0.39
N ILE A 60 1.94 -10.42 -0.69
CA ILE A 60 2.13 -9.31 0.26
C ILE A 60 0.87 -8.47 0.31
N LYS A 61 0.52 -8.07 1.54
CA LYS A 61 -0.59 -7.18 1.84
C LYS A 61 -0.06 -5.88 2.36
N ILE A 62 -0.50 -4.78 1.76
CA ILE A 62 -0.12 -3.42 2.14
C ILE A 62 -1.37 -2.65 2.57
N GLY A 63 -1.30 -2.01 3.73
CA GLY A 63 -2.31 -1.09 4.22
C GLY A 63 -1.67 0.21 4.70
N GLY A 64 -2.49 1.23 4.92
CA GLY A 64 -2.07 2.51 5.49
C GLY A 64 -3.19 3.08 6.36
N GLN A 65 -2.87 4.15 7.08
CA GLN A 65 -3.82 4.90 7.90
C GLN A 65 -4.40 6.06 7.09
N ILE A 66 -5.73 6.14 7.03
CA ILE A 66 -6.43 7.28 6.43
C ILE A 66 -6.58 8.36 7.51
N ASN A 67 -6.14 9.58 7.23
CA ASN A 67 -6.34 10.73 8.10
C ASN A 67 -7.46 11.60 7.52
N LEU A 68 -8.56 11.72 8.27
CA LEU A 68 -9.73 12.51 7.89
C LEU A 68 -9.84 13.73 8.78
N ASP A 69 -9.99 14.90 8.17
CA ASP A 69 -10.32 16.11 8.92
C ASP A 69 -11.78 16.05 9.41
N PRO A 70 -12.12 16.69 10.55
CA PRO A 70 -13.48 16.68 11.10
C PRO A 70 -14.58 17.17 10.14
N ASN A 71 -14.21 17.97 9.13
CA ASN A 71 -15.11 18.51 8.12
C ASN A 71 -14.76 18.03 6.70
N GLN A 72 -14.10 16.87 6.57
CA GLN A 72 -13.81 16.28 5.26
C GLN A 72 -15.11 16.11 4.48
N SER A 73 -15.15 16.63 3.25
CA SER A 73 -16.31 16.46 2.37
C SER A 73 -16.52 14.98 2.05
N THR A 74 -17.77 14.55 2.06
CA THR A 74 -18.14 13.19 1.68
C THR A 74 -18.03 13.02 0.17
N GLY A 75 -17.57 11.85 -0.27
CA GLY A 75 -17.50 11.52 -1.69
C GLY A 75 -16.45 10.45 -1.95
N ASP A 76 -16.26 10.13 -3.22
CA ASP A 76 -15.24 9.20 -3.67
C ASP A 76 -13.91 9.93 -3.86
N TYR A 77 -12.87 9.41 -3.23
CA TYR A 77 -11.50 9.90 -3.35
C TYR A 77 -10.65 8.81 -3.99
N SER A 78 -9.76 9.22 -4.89
CA SER A 78 -8.87 8.30 -5.59
C SER A 78 -7.44 8.83 -5.64
N GLY A 79 -6.48 7.93 -5.69
CA GLY A 79 -5.06 8.26 -5.76
C GLY A 79 -4.26 7.03 -6.14
N SER A 80 -2.94 7.19 -6.23
CA SER A 80 -2.03 6.10 -6.59
C SER A 80 -0.88 6.03 -5.59
N MET A 81 -0.48 4.81 -5.24
CA MET A 81 0.72 4.53 -4.47
C MET A 81 1.73 3.85 -5.37
N VAL A 82 3.01 4.19 -5.24
CA VAL A 82 4.11 3.50 -5.93
C VAL A 82 4.81 2.62 -4.92
N VAL A 83 4.83 1.30 -5.18
CA VAL A 83 5.53 0.32 -4.35
C VAL A 83 6.75 -0.14 -5.13
N GLU A 84 7.94 0.04 -4.57
CA GLU A 84 9.18 -0.39 -5.20
C GLU A 84 9.63 -1.74 -4.64
N LEU A 85 9.77 -2.72 -5.51
CA LEU A 85 10.34 -4.02 -5.19
C LEU A 85 11.80 -4.07 -5.65
N ASN A 86 12.68 -4.51 -4.77
CA ASN A 86 14.10 -4.63 -5.05
C ASN A 86 14.56 -6.06 -4.74
N TYR A 87 15.23 -6.69 -5.70
CA TYR A 87 15.89 -7.98 -5.51
C TYR A 87 17.37 -7.77 -5.16
N SER A 88 17.87 -8.63 -4.26
CA SER A 88 19.28 -8.66 -3.86
C SER A 88 19.91 -10.01 -4.15
#